data_AF-A0A2W4K1Y9-F1
#
_entry.id   AF-A0A2W4K1Y9-F1
#
_cell.length_a   1.000
_cell.length_b   1.000
_cell.length_c   1.000
_cell.angle_alpha   90.00
_cell.angle_beta   90.00
_cell.angle_gamma   90.00
#
_symmetry.space_group_name_H-M   'P 1'
#
loop_
_entity.id
_entity.type
_entity.pdbx_description
1 polymer ?
#
loop_
_entity_poly.entity_id
_entity_poly.type
_entity_poly.pdbx_seq_one_letter_code
_entity_poly.pdbx_strand_id
1 'polypeptide(L)' 'MSRYLLPLGVFIVVAGFLFYGLNLNPREAPRPLIGKPAPEFALPVLHQPDNRFT' A
#
# COMPACT_ATOMS: atom_id res chain seq x y z
N MET A 1 27.25 35.58 3.71
CA MET A 1 25.78 35.52 3.65
C MET A 1 25.21 34.20 3.09
N SER A 2 25.95 33.42 2.28
CA SER A 2 25.45 32.21 1.61
C SER A 2 25.24 30.98 2.51
N ARG A 3 25.75 30.98 3.75
CA ARG A 3 25.66 29.85 4.69
C ARG A 3 24.22 29.39 5.00
N TYR A 4 23.23 30.27 4.83
CA TYR A 4 21.81 29.95 5.03
C TYR A 4 21.13 29.40 3.77
N LEU A 5 21.76 29.53 2.59
CA LEU A 5 21.23 28.99 1.33
C LEU A 5 21.39 27.47 1.25
N LEU A 6 22.46 26.94 1.87
CA LEU A 6 22.73 25.50 1.89
C LEU A 6 21.62 24.70 2.60
N PRO A 7 21.21 25.02 3.85
CA PRO A 7 20.10 24.32 4.49
C PRO A 7 18.76 24.55 3.77
N LEU A 8 18.54 25.73 3.20
CA LEU A 8 17.32 26.01 2.41
C LEU A 8 17.25 25.16 1.15
N GLY A 9 18.37 24.97 0.45
CA GLY A 9 18.44 24.11 -0.74
C GLY A 9 18.09 22.65 -0.41
N VAL A 10 18.63 22.11 0.67
CA VAL A 10 18.28 20.76 1.15
C VAL A 10 16.80 20.65 1.46
N PHE A 11 16.23 21.63 2.15
CA PHE A 11 14.79 21.65 2.45
C PHE A 11 13.93 21.63 1.17
N ILE A 12 14.27 22.44 0.17
CA ILE A 12 13.52 22.48 -1.10
C ILE A 12 13.61 21.13 -1.83
N VAL A 13 14.77 20.47 -1.82
CA VAL A 13 14.94 19.14 -2.41
C VAL A 13 14.00 18.13 -1.75
N VAL A 14 13.97 18.09 -0.41
CA VAL A 14 13.09 17.18 0.35
C VAL A 14 11.61 17.49 0.09
N ALA A 15 11.24 18.78 0.09
CA ALA A 15 9.88 19.21 -0.20
C ALA A 15 9.45 18.83 -1.63
N GLY A 16 10.35 18.93 -2.61
CA GLY A 16 10.10 18.51 -3.99
C GLY A 16 9.85 17.01 -4.11
N PHE A 17 10.67 16.18 -3.44
CA PHE A 17 10.44 14.73 -3.40
C PHE A 17 9.09 14.39 -2.76
N LEU A 18 8.75 15.04 -1.65
CA LEU A 18 7.46 14.84 -0.98
C LEU A 18 6.30 15.23 -1.90
N PHE A 19 6.35 16.41 -2.52
CA PHE A 19 5.30 16.88 -3.43
C PHE A 19 5.06 15.90 -4.58
N TYR A 20 6.13 15.41 -5.20
CA TYR A 20 6.03 14.39 -6.25
C TYR A 20 5.48 13.07 -5.71
N GLY A 21 5.96 12.64 -4.54
CA GLY A 21 5.53 11.40 -3.88
C GLY A 21 4.05 11.38 -3.50
N LEU A 22 3.48 12.52 -3.12
CA LEU A 22 2.05 12.64 -2.80
C LEU A 22 1.13 12.46 -4.03
N ASN A 23 1.66 12.70 -5.23
CA ASN A 23 0.92 12.52 -6.48
C ASN A 23 1.08 11.11 -7.08
N LEU A 24 1.90 10.24 -6.47
CA LEU A 24 1.98 8.84 -6.87
C LEU A 24 0.68 8.14 -6.49
N ASN A 25 0.04 7.49 -7.46
CA ASN A 25 -1.19 6.74 -7.23
C ASN A 25 -0.90 5.50 -6.36
N PRO A 26 -1.35 5.43 -5.09
CA PRO A 26 -1.10 4.27 -4.23
C PRO A 26 -1.94 3.04 -4.62
N ARG A 27 -2.75 3.17 -5.68
CA ARG A 27 -3.78 2.22 -6.09
C ARG A 27 -3.27 1.15 -7.06
N GLU A 28 -1.99 1.23 -7.42
CA GLU A 28 -1.23 0.23 -8.18
C GLU A 28 -0.58 -0.85 -7.30
N ALA A 29 -0.83 -0.87 -5.99
CA ALA A 29 -0.54 -2.07 -5.22
C ALA A 29 -1.25 -3.25 -5.93
N PRO A 30 -0.52 -4.28 -6.40
CA PRO A 30 -1.12 -5.39 -7.13
C PRO A 30 -2.15 -6.03 -6.22
N ARG A 31 -3.44 -5.75 -6.45
CA ARG A 31 -4.51 -6.29 -5.62
C ARG A 31 -4.70 -7.73 -6.07
N PRO A 32 -4.11 -8.73 -5.39
CA PRO A 32 -3.81 -10.02 -6.02
C PRO A 32 -5.06 -10.81 -6.37
N LEU A 33 -6.20 -10.43 -5.79
CA LEU A 33 -7.49 -11.11 -5.88
C LEU A 33 -8.61 -10.23 -6.47
N ILE A 34 -8.31 -9.05 -7.03
CA ILE A 34 -9.34 -8.30 -7.77
C ILE A 34 -9.68 -9.05 -9.05
N GLY A 35 -10.95 -9.42 -9.19
CA GLY A 35 -11.48 -10.11 -10.37
C GLY A 35 -11.07 -11.58 -10.48
N LYS A 36 -10.42 -12.16 -9.46
CA LYS A 36 -10.14 -13.60 -9.42
C LYS A 36 -11.19 -14.30 -8.54
N PRO A 37 -11.63 -15.51 -8.91
CA PRO A 37 -12.47 -16.30 -8.02
C PRO A 37 -11.75 -16.52 -6.69
N ALA A 38 -12.51 -16.57 -5.61
CA ALA A 38 -11.96 -16.94 -4.31
C ALA A 38 -11.29 -18.32 -4.42
N PRO A 39 -10.12 -18.54 -3.78
CA PRO A 39 -9.55 -19.87 -3.70
C PRO A 39 -10.54 -20.84 -3.05
N GLU A 40 -10.57 -22.08 -3.51
CA GLU A 40 -11.33 -23.14 -2.83
C GLU A 40 -10.85 -23.26 -1.38
N PHE A 41 -11.77 -23.19 -0.43
CA PHE A 41 -11.48 -23.33 0.99
C PHE A 41 -12.25 -24.51 1.56
N ALA A 42 -11.53 -25.45 2.18
CA ALA A 42 -12.12 -26.57 2.92
C ALA A 42 -11.88 -26.35 4.42
N LEU A 43 -12.74 -25.54 5.04
CA LEU A 43 -12.64 -25.18 6.46
C LEU A 43 -13.84 -25.73 7.26
N PRO A 44 -13.63 -26.15 8.51
CA PRO A 44 -14.73 -26.56 9.39
C PRO A 44 -15.65 -25.38 9.73
N VAL A 45 -16.95 -25.64 9.81
CA VAL A 45 -17.94 -24.64 10.21
C VAL A 45 -17.71 -24.30 11.68
N LEU A 46 -17.61 -23.02 12.01
CA LEU A 46 -17.21 -22.54 13.35
C LEU A 46 -18.07 -23.14 14.48
N HIS A 47 -19.36 -23.32 14.24
CA HIS A 47 -20.31 -23.89 15.21
C HIS A 47 -20.59 -25.37 15.00
N GLN A 48 -20.05 -25.98 13.94
CA GLN A 48 -20.26 -27.37 13.56
C GLN A 48 -18.94 -27.93 13.01
N PRO A 49 -17.96 -28.23 13.87
CA PRO A 49 -16.61 -28.60 13.43
C PRO A 49 -16.55 -29.87 12.57
N ASP A 50 -17.59 -30.71 12.63
CA ASP A 50 -17.75 -31.91 11.81
C ASP A 50 -18.26 -31.61 10.39
N ASN A 51 -18.75 -30.38 10.15
CA ASN A 51 -19.25 -29.95 8.85
C ASN A 51 -18.20 -29.05 8.17
N ARG A 52 -17.97 -29.23 6.86
CA ARG A 52 -16.99 -28.44 6.08
C ARG A 52 -17.69 -27.73 4.93
N PHE A 53 -17.27 -26.50 4.64
CA PHE A 53 -17.64 -25.83 3.39
C PHE A 53 -16.81 -26.42 2.24
N THR A 54 -17.45 -26.69 1.11
CA THR A 54 -16.85 -27.16 -0.16
C THR A 54 -17.40 -26.33 -1.30
#